data_AF-A0A5C8JHA8-F1
#
_entry.id   AF-A0A5C8JHA8-F1
#
_cell.length_a   1.000
_cell.length_b   1.000
_cell.length_c   1.000
_cell.angle_alpha   90.00
_cell.angle_beta   90.00
_cell.angle_gamma   90.00
#
_symmetry.space_group_name_H-M   'P 1'
#
loop_
_entity.id
_entity.type
_entity.pdbx_description
1 polymer ?
#
loop_
_entity_poly.entity_id
_entity_poly.type
_entity_poly.pdbx_seq_one_letter_code
_entity_poly.pdbx_strand_id
1 'polypeptide(L)'
;MRRAAWGGLAIFCLAFIVFEVAKHGGMSWVTAVVFAILPDLTMLIGAGEGGGGRLSPRAVPFYNAAHRAWAPLLLLVGYVFWPIGGVPTWTAGLAWLMHIAADRAFGYGLRERDGSRRVRAVTADR
;
A
#
# COMPACT_ATOMS: atom_id res chain seq x y z
N MET A 1 15.02 -13.12 -2.68
CA MET A 1 15.26 -11.95 -3.56
C MET A 1 14.05 -11.01 -3.64
N ARG A 2 12.88 -11.46 -4.13
CA ARG A 2 11.70 -10.58 -4.30
C ARG A 2 11.21 -9.87 -3.01
N ARG A 3 11.14 -10.56 -1.87
CA ARG A 3 10.73 -9.94 -0.58
C ARG A 3 11.73 -8.90 -0.08
N ALA A 4 13.03 -9.16 -0.24
CA ALA A 4 14.09 -8.22 0.12
C ALA A 4 14.05 -6.94 -0.73
N ALA A 5 13.75 -7.07 -2.03
CA ALA A 5 13.56 -5.90 -2.91
C ALA A 5 12.37 -5.04 -2.46
N TRP A 6 11.25 -5.65 -2.07
CA TRP A 6 10.12 -4.92 -1.48
C TRP A 6 10.48 -4.27 -0.14
N GLY A 7 11.25 -4.95 0.70
CA GLY A 7 11.75 -4.38 1.95
C GLY A 7 12.66 -3.17 1.71
N GLY A 8 13.57 -3.25 0.74
CA GLY A 8 14.41 -2.13 0.32
C GLY A 8 13.59 -0.94 -0.19
N LEU A 9 12.56 -1.20 -1.01
CA LEU A 9 11.65 -0.16 -1.49
C LEU A 9 10.87 0.49 -0.34
N ALA A 10 10.37 -0.31 0.62
CA ALA A 10 9.66 0.21 1.79
C ALA A 10 10.54 1.14 2.63
N ILE A 11 11.79 0.73 2.89
CA ILE A 11 12.77 1.53 3.62
C ILE A 11 13.10 2.82 2.86
N PHE A 12 13.32 2.72 1.54
CA PHE A 12 13.58 3.88 0.69
C PHE A 12 12.44 4.89 0.75
N CYS A 13 11.18 4.44 0.54
CA CYS A 13 10.03 5.32 0.61
C CYS A 13 9.85 5.90 2.02
N LEU A 14 10.08 5.12 3.07
CA LEU A 14 10.01 5.60 4.46
C LEU A 14 11.03 6.71 4.73
N ALA A 15 12.28 6.53 4.29
CA ALA A 15 13.33 7.55 4.43
C ALA A 15 12.93 8.87 3.74
N PHE A 16 12.37 8.78 2.53
CA PHE A 16 11.87 9.96 1.82
C PHE A 16 10.67 10.61 2.52
N ILE A 17 9.71 9.82 3.02
CA ILE A 17 8.57 10.36 3.78
C ILE A 17 9.07 11.13 5.01
N VAL A 18 10.01 10.56 5.77
CA VAL A 18 10.59 11.22 6.94
C VAL A 18 11.27 12.53 6.55
N PHE A 19 12.03 12.53 5.44
CA PHE A 19 12.66 13.74 4.91
C PHE A 19 11.62 14.82 4.52
N GLU A 20 10.60 14.46 3.75
CA GLU A 20 9.55 15.40 3.32
C GLU A 20 8.77 15.97 4.50
N VAL A 21 8.41 15.12 5.47
CA VAL A 21 7.70 15.53 6.68
C VAL A 21 8.57 16.43 7.56
N ALA A 22 9.85 16.12 7.73
CA ALA A 22 10.76 16.94 8.52
C ALA A 22 10.99 18.33 7.89
N LYS A 23 11.03 18.40 6.56
CA LYS A 23 11.28 19.65 5.82
C LYS A 23 10.03 20.51 5.65
N HIS A 24 8.87 19.89 5.44
CA HIS A 24 7.64 20.60 5.03
C HIS A 24 6.53 20.56 6.09
N GLY A 25 6.57 19.61 7.04
CA GLY A 25 5.61 19.51 8.14
C GLY A 25 4.15 19.47 7.69
N GLY A 26 3.26 19.93 8.58
CA GLY A 26 1.85 20.24 8.26
C GLY A 26 1.12 19.15 7.47
N MET A 27 0.64 19.51 6.28
CA MET A 27 -0.13 18.62 5.41
C MET A 27 0.66 17.42 4.89
N SER A 28 1.99 17.49 4.82
CA SER A 28 2.82 16.34 4.46
C SER A 28 2.74 15.25 5.53
N TRP A 29 2.71 15.62 6.80
CA TRP A 29 2.49 14.66 7.89
C TRP A 29 1.09 14.03 7.82
N VAL A 30 0.06 14.86 7.62
CA VAL A 30 -1.33 14.38 7.53
C VAL A 30 -1.49 13.40 6.37
N THR A 31 -1.02 13.77 5.18
CA THR A 31 -1.11 12.92 3.99
C THR A 31 -0.29 11.65 4.12
N ALA A 32 0.89 11.69 4.76
CA ALA A 32 1.68 10.50 5.06
C ALA A 32 0.89 9.49 5.90
N VAL A 33 0.31 9.94 7.02
CA VAL A 33 -0.46 9.08 7.92
C VAL A 33 -1.71 8.55 7.25
N VAL A 34 -2.48 9.43 6.59
CA VAL A 34 -3.73 9.04 5.92
C VAL A 34 -3.47 8.00 4.84
N PHE A 35 -2.50 8.22 3.94
CA PHE A 35 -2.24 7.30 2.83
C PHE A 35 -1.48 6.03 3.22
N ALA A 36 -0.81 6.03 4.38
CA ALA A 36 -0.30 4.79 4.97
C ALA A 36 -1.45 3.88 5.44
N ILE A 37 -2.54 4.44 5.98
CA ILE A 37 -3.66 3.65 6.54
C ILE A 37 -4.76 3.39 5.49
N LEU A 38 -4.92 4.30 4.51
CA LEU A 38 -5.99 4.30 3.51
C LEU A 38 -6.21 2.95 2.82
N PRO A 39 -5.17 2.20 2.38
CA PRO A 39 -5.38 0.93 1.71
C PRO A 39 -6.13 -0.09 2.58
N ASP A 40 -5.87 -0.09 3.89
CA ASP A 40 -6.45 -1.04 4.83
C ASP A 40 -7.86 -0.66 5.25
N LEU A 41 -8.26 0.62 5.11
CA LEU A 41 -9.65 1.04 5.36
C LEU A 41 -10.64 0.32 4.45
N THR A 42 -10.20 -0.16 3.27
CA THR A 42 -11.02 -1.00 2.39
C THR A 42 -11.46 -2.32 3.06
N MET A 43 -10.75 -2.78 4.08
CA MET A 43 -11.09 -4.00 4.81
C MET A 43 -12.31 -3.83 5.72
N LEU A 44 -12.71 -2.59 6.01
CA LEU A 44 -13.90 -2.28 6.79
C LEU A 44 -15.19 -2.51 6.00
N ILE A 45 -15.11 -2.65 4.67
CA ILE A 45 -16.26 -2.93 3.81
C ILE A 45 -16.79 -4.34 4.11
N GLY A 46 -18.01 -4.43 4.66
CA GLY A 46 -18.57 -5.72 5.10
C GLY A 46 -17.84 -6.31 6.32
N ALA A 47 -17.29 -5.46 7.19
CA ALA A 47 -16.71 -5.88 8.46
C ALA A 47 -17.72 -6.74 9.25
N GLY A 48 -17.27 -7.88 9.77
CA GLY A 48 -18.12 -8.87 10.44
C GLY A 48 -18.62 -10.01 9.55
N GLU A 49 -18.53 -9.89 8.23
CA GLU A 49 -18.87 -10.98 7.29
C GLU A 49 -17.67 -11.88 6.97
N GLY A 50 -16.46 -11.44 7.33
CA GLY A 50 -15.24 -12.23 7.25
C GLY A 50 -15.02 -13.06 8.52
N GLY A 51 -14.55 -14.30 8.35
CA GLY A 51 -14.21 -15.21 9.45
C GLY A 51 -12.94 -16.00 9.16
N GLY A 52 -12.24 -16.47 10.20
CA GLY A 52 -11.08 -17.36 10.05
C GLY A 52 -9.89 -16.77 9.29
N GLY A 53 -9.62 -15.47 9.44
CA GLY A 53 -8.51 -14.78 8.75
C GLY A 53 -8.77 -14.39 7.28
N ARG A 54 -10.01 -14.61 6.81
CA ARG A 54 -10.47 -14.27 5.47
C ARG A 54 -11.14 -12.90 5.48
N LEU A 55 -10.94 -12.16 4.38
CA LEU A 55 -11.60 -10.88 4.17
C LEU A 55 -13.05 -11.13 3.71
N SER A 56 -13.99 -10.21 4.00
CA SER A 56 -15.32 -10.28 3.39
C SER A 56 -15.18 -10.29 1.85
N PRO A 57 -15.87 -11.18 1.12
CA PRO A 57 -15.86 -11.19 -0.35
C PRO A 57 -16.22 -9.82 -0.96
N ARG A 58 -17.00 -9.00 -0.24
CA ARG A 58 -17.37 -7.64 -0.66
C ARG A 58 -16.20 -6.64 -0.60
N ALA A 59 -15.28 -6.80 0.36
CA ALA A 59 -14.10 -5.95 0.48
C ALA A 59 -12.98 -6.33 -0.52
N VAL A 60 -12.96 -7.57 -1.01
CA VAL A 60 -11.91 -8.08 -1.93
C VAL A 60 -11.61 -7.16 -3.12
N PRO A 61 -12.58 -6.69 -3.93
CA PRO A 61 -12.28 -5.84 -5.08
C PRO A 61 -11.63 -4.51 -4.67
N PHE A 62 -12.12 -3.88 -3.60
CA PHE A 62 -11.58 -2.62 -3.08
C PHE A 62 -10.18 -2.80 -2.50
N TYR A 63 -10.00 -3.82 -1.68
CA TYR A 63 -8.69 -4.18 -1.13
C TYR A 63 -7.67 -4.44 -2.23
N ASN A 64 -8.04 -5.24 -3.24
CA ASN A 64 -7.15 -5.56 -4.35
C ASN A 64 -6.84 -4.35 -5.23
N ALA A 65 -7.78 -3.42 -5.41
CA ALA A 65 -7.54 -2.16 -6.11
C ALA A 65 -6.54 -1.30 -5.34
N ALA A 66 -6.74 -1.11 -4.03
CA ALA A 66 -5.88 -0.30 -3.18
C ALA A 66 -4.47 -0.90 -2.99
N HIS A 67 -4.34 -2.24 -3.04
CA HIS A 67 -3.04 -2.92 -2.86
C HIS A 67 -2.30 -3.20 -4.18
N ARG A 68 -2.70 -2.56 -5.29
CA ARG A 68 -1.95 -2.62 -6.56
C ARG A 68 -0.93 -1.49 -6.62
N ALA A 69 0.35 -1.86 -6.75
CA ALA A 69 1.46 -0.90 -6.81
C ALA A 69 1.36 0.08 -7.99
N TRP A 70 0.66 -0.26 -9.08
CA TRP A 70 0.50 0.68 -10.20
C TRP A 70 -0.29 1.93 -9.80
N ALA A 71 -1.21 1.86 -8.84
CA ALA A 71 -2.01 3.01 -8.43
C ALA A 71 -1.17 4.13 -7.80
N PRO A 72 -0.36 3.88 -6.74
CA PRO A 72 0.54 4.90 -6.23
C PRO A 72 1.66 5.26 -7.22
N LEU A 73 2.09 4.34 -8.09
CA LEU A 73 3.07 4.67 -9.15
C LEU A 73 2.50 5.67 -10.15
N LEU A 74 1.24 5.52 -10.59
CA LEU A 74 0.60 6.50 -11.45
C LEU A 74 0.46 7.86 -10.76
N LEU A 75 0.18 7.88 -9.45
CA LEU A 75 0.13 9.12 -8.68
C LEU A 75 1.51 9.81 -8.65
N LEU A 76 2.57 9.06 -8.34
CA LEU A 76 3.94 9.59 -8.28
C LEU A 76 4.43 10.05 -9.66
N VAL A 77 4.22 9.26 -10.71
CA VAL A 77 4.61 9.62 -12.08
C VAL A 77 3.77 10.81 -12.57
N GLY A 78 2.47 10.82 -12.32
CA GLY A 78 1.58 11.94 -12.66
C GLY A 78 2.02 13.23 -11.96
N TYR A 79 2.42 13.16 -10.69
CA TYR A 79 2.94 14.31 -9.95
C TYR A 79 4.19 14.92 -10.60
N VAL A 80 5.09 14.12 -11.17
CA VAL A 80 6.29 14.61 -11.87
C VAL A 80 5.92 15.51 -13.06
N PHE A 81 4.87 15.15 -13.80
CA PHE A 81 4.40 15.95 -14.95
C PHE A 81 3.45 17.08 -14.53
N TRP A 82 2.75 16.90 -13.42
CA TRP A 82 1.68 17.80 -12.99
C TRP A 82 1.60 17.87 -11.45
N PRO A 83 2.42 18.71 -10.81
CA PRO A 83 2.62 18.72 -9.35
C PRO A 83 1.48 19.42 -8.58
N ILE A 84 0.22 19.05 -8.83
CA ILE A 84 -0.94 19.58 -8.08
C ILE A 84 -0.80 19.20 -6.60
N GLY A 85 -1.10 20.16 -5.73
CA GLY A 85 -1.14 19.94 -4.28
C GLY A 85 0.24 19.86 -3.63
N GLY A 86 1.33 19.99 -4.42
CA GLY A 86 2.70 20.09 -3.94
C GLY A 86 3.17 18.88 -3.14
N VAL A 87 4.07 19.14 -2.18
CA VAL A 87 4.73 18.11 -1.37
C VAL A 87 3.75 17.14 -0.67
N PRO A 88 2.61 17.58 -0.13
CA PRO A 88 1.61 16.65 0.42
C PRO A 88 1.15 15.56 -0.56
N THR A 89 0.94 15.89 -1.84
CA THR A 89 0.54 14.91 -2.87
C THR A 89 1.64 13.89 -3.14
N TRP A 90 2.89 14.37 -3.21
CA TRP A 90 4.06 13.49 -3.35
C TRP A 90 4.20 12.55 -2.16
N THR A 91 4.04 13.09 -0.95
CA THR A 91 4.12 12.34 0.31
C THR A 91 3.01 11.29 0.41
N ALA A 92 1.79 11.61 -0.05
CA ALA A 92 0.68 10.66 -0.15
C ALA A 92 1.04 9.46 -1.05
N GLY A 93 1.61 9.72 -2.23
CA GLY A 93 2.04 8.67 -3.16
C GLY A 93 3.13 7.78 -2.57
N LEU A 94 4.11 8.38 -1.88
CA LEU A 94 5.17 7.64 -1.21
C LEU A 94 4.63 6.78 -0.06
N ALA A 95 3.74 7.32 0.78
CA ALA A 95 3.15 6.59 1.90
C ALA A 95 2.32 5.40 1.44
N TRP A 96 1.54 5.58 0.38
CA TRP A 96 0.77 4.49 -0.21
C TRP A 96 1.69 3.41 -0.81
N LEU A 97 2.73 3.79 -1.57
CA LEU A 97 3.69 2.82 -2.11
C LEU A 97 4.46 2.09 -1.00
N MET A 98 4.84 2.81 0.06
CA MET A 98 5.51 2.27 1.24
C MET A 98 4.66 1.21 1.93
N HIS A 99 3.37 1.47 2.14
CA HIS A 99 2.42 0.50 2.72
C HIS A 99 2.40 -0.80 1.91
N ILE A 100 2.19 -0.70 0.59
CA ILE A 100 2.18 -1.86 -0.31
C ILE A 100 3.54 -2.59 -0.25
N ALA A 101 4.65 -1.86 -0.27
CA ALA A 101 5.98 -2.46 -0.24
C ALA A 101 6.24 -3.21 1.07
N ALA A 102 5.86 -2.62 2.21
CA ALA A 102 5.96 -3.26 3.52
C ALA A 102 5.15 -4.55 3.57
N ASP A 103 3.90 -4.50 3.11
CA ASP A 103 3.03 -5.68 3.00
C ASP A 103 3.68 -6.82 2.23
N ARG A 104 4.26 -6.51 1.06
CA ARG A 104 4.93 -7.50 0.20
C ARG A 104 6.23 -8.03 0.80
N ALA A 105 6.93 -7.23 1.60
CA ALA A 105 8.11 -7.65 2.34
C ALA A 105 7.74 -8.69 3.41
N PHE A 106 6.67 -8.44 4.17
CA PHE A 106 6.16 -9.39 5.18
C PHE A 106 5.42 -10.59 4.59
N GLY A 107 5.09 -10.55 3.30
CA GLY A 107 4.45 -11.66 2.58
C GLY A 107 2.93 -11.57 2.53
N TYR A 108 2.37 -10.42 2.90
CA TYR A 108 1.00 -10.07 2.59
C TYR A 108 0.86 -9.79 1.08
N GLY A 109 -0.34 -9.95 0.56
CA GLY A 109 -0.61 -9.89 -0.87
C GLY A 109 -2.09 -9.76 -1.15
N LEU A 110 -2.42 -9.80 -2.44
CA LEU A 110 -3.80 -9.70 -2.91
C LEU A 110 -4.66 -10.85 -2.37
N ARG A 111 -5.96 -10.63 -2.32
CA ARG A 111 -6.95 -11.61 -1.88
C ARG A 111 -7.58 -12.32 -3.07
N GLU A 112 -7.94 -13.58 -2.88
CA GLU A 112 -8.82 -14.31 -3.80
C GLU A 112 -10.27 -13.88 -3.62
N ARG A 113 -11.13 -14.24 -4.59
CA ARG A 113 -12.57 -13.88 -4.60
C ARG A 113 -13.29 -14.30 -3.31
N ASP A 114 -12.81 -15.37 -2.69
CA ASP A 114 -13.37 -15.97 -1.51
C ASP A 114 -12.87 -15.32 -0.19
N GLY A 115 -12.01 -14.29 -0.29
CA GLY A 115 -11.42 -13.57 0.84
C GLY A 115 -10.11 -14.16 1.38
N SER A 116 -9.70 -15.34 0.90
CA SER A 116 -8.43 -15.95 1.28
C SER A 116 -7.24 -15.15 0.76
N ARG A 117 -6.08 -15.27 1.40
CA ARG A 117 -4.85 -14.68 0.86
C ARG A 117 -4.45 -15.47 -0.37
N ARG A 118 -4.09 -14.77 -1.45
CA ARG A 118 -3.44 -15.39 -2.60
C ARG A 118 -2.03 -15.82 -2.18
N VAL A 119 -1.93 -17.01 -1.61
CA VAL A 119 -0.65 -17.65 -1.35
C VAL A 119 -0.12 -18.07 -2.71
N ARG A 120 1.01 -17.52 -3.13
CA ARG A 120 1.72 -18.06 -4.29
C ARG A 120 2.15 -19.46 -3.87
N ALA A 121 1.63 -20.50 -4.54
CA ALA A 121 2.03 -21.87 -4.29
C ALA A 121 3.56 -21.90 -4.20
N VAL A 122 4.09 -22.30 -3.04
CA VAL A 122 5.47 -22.76 -2.97
C VAL A 122 5.49 -23.94 -3.92
N THR A 123 6.27 -23.84 -5.00
CA THR A 123 6.53 -24.95 -5.91
C THR A 123 6.83 -26.18 -5.07
N ALA A 124 5.87 -27.10 -5.03
CA ALA A 124 6.09 -28.47 -4.62
C ALA A 124 6.89 -29.11 -5.76
N ASP A 125 8.19 -28.88 -5.76
CA ASP A 125 9.16 -29.64 -6.52
C ASP A 125 10.46 -29.68 -5.69
N ARG A 126 10.49 -30.67 -4.80
CA ARG A 126 11.69 -31.25 -4.18
C ARG A 126 11.45 -32.73 -4.02
#